data_AF-Q9URY5-F1
#
_entry.id   AF-Q9URY5-F1
#
_cell.length_a   1.000
_cell.length_b   1.000
_cell.length_c   1.000
_cell.angle_alpha   90.00
_cell.angle_beta   90.00
_cell.angle_gamma   90.00
#
_symmetry.space_group_name_H-M   'P 1'
#
loop_
_entity.id
_entity.type
_entity.pdbx_description
1 polymer ?
#
loop_
_entity_poly.entity_id
_entity_poly.type
_entity_poly.pdbx_seq_one_letter_code
_entity_poly.pdbx_strand_id
1 'polypeptide(L)'
;MSSVEVNRENADVANTNRQANLAEGYEIKELNESQKQYIRSSIPILESSGVNLTKAFYQKMLGNYPEVLPYFNKAHQISLSQPRILAFALLNYAKNIDDLTSLSAFMDQIVVKHVGLQIKAEHYPIVGHCLLSTMQELLPSDVATPAFLEAWTTAYGNLAKILIDSEKKVYQSQPWNGFVEFKVTELINESSDVKSVYLGPKDPAFRISHAHPGQYVSVLWEIPGLSHKTLREYSLSNRVDTCRNQFRISVRRVAGGVVSNFVHDNLKVGDIVGVSPPAGNFVYKRSEENVNRPLLCFAGGIGITPLIPIIETALLDGRKVNFCYSSRNYVSRPFKQWLEQLKLKYKENLKLKEFFSEESSVTKEQIVDEVMTRIINEEDLEKLDLSECDIYMLGPNNYMRFVKQELVKLGVEPNKVQSEFFGPYIP
;
A
#
# COMPACT_ATOMS: atom_id res chain seq x y z
N MET A 1 -5.55 -41.57 24.75
CA MET A 1 -5.52 -40.50 23.73
C MET A 1 -5.51 -39.09 24.32
N SER A 2 -5.38 -38.91 25.65
CA SER A 2 -5.47 -37.58 26.31
C SER A 2 -4.13 -36.96 26.73
N SER A 3 -2.98 -37.59 26.44
CA SER A 3 -1.65 -37.09 26.85
C SER A 3 -0.85 -36.40 25.73
N VAL A 4 -1.31 -36.48 24.48
CA VAL A 4 -0.59 -35.91 23.31
C VAL A 4 -1.05 -34.49 22.99
N GLU A 5 -2.30 -34.13 23.30
CA GLU A 5 -2.83 -32.78 23.06
C GLU A 5 -2.29 -31.75 24.07
N VAL A 6 -2.15 -32.12 25.34
CA VAL A 6 -1.62 -31.24 26.40
C VAL A 6 -0.15 -30.86 26.17
N ASN A 7 0.63 -31.71 25.49
CA ASN A 7 2.03 -31.41 25.15
C ASN A 7 2.18 -30.48 23.93
N ARG A 8 1.20 -30.43 23.02
CA ARG A 8 1.22 -29.50 21.89
C ARG A 8 0.83 -28.08 22.32
N GLU A 9 -0.20 -27.95 23.14
CA GLU A 9 -0.59 -26.64 23.70
C GLU A 9 0.52 -26.03 24.56
N ASN A 10 1.21 -26.83 25.38
CA ASN A 10 2.33 -26.34 26.20
C ASN A 10 3.57 -25.97 25.36
N ALA A 11 3.82 -26.64 24.24
CA ALA A 11 4.92 -26.31 23.34
C ALA A 11 4.66 -25.02 22.56
N ASP A 12 3.42 -24.82 22.08
CA ASP A 12 3.01 -23.60 21.38
C ASP A 12 3.04 -22.38 22.31
N VAL A 13 2.55 -22.51 23.56
CA VAL A 13 2.61 -21.42 24.55
C VAL A 13 4.06 -21.11 24.96
N ALA A 14 4.93 -22.12 25.11
CA ALA A 14 6.34 -21.90 25.45
C ALA A 14 7.13 -21.23 24.32
N ASN A 15 6.83 -21.54 23.06
CA ASN A 15 7.47 -20.92 21.90
C ASN A 15 6.98 -19.47 21.70
N THR A 16 5.68 -19.23 21.91
CA THR A 16 5.07 -17.89 21.88
C THR A 16 5.66 -16.99 22.98
N ASN A 17 5.85 -17.51 24.20
CA ASN A 17 6.46 -16.76 25.31
C ASN A 17 7.97 -16.49 25.12
N ARG A 18 8.73 -17.39 24.48
CA ARG A 18 10.14 -17.11 24.12
C ARG A 18 10.28 -16.05 23.04
N GLN A 19 9.37 -16.01 22.07
CA GLN A 19 9.37 -15.01 21.01
C GLN A 19 8.89 -13.64 21.52
N ALA A 20 7.91 -13.61 22.44
CA ALA A 20 7.46 -12.37 23.09
C ALA A 20 8.59 -11.68 23.89
N ASN A 21 9.45 -12.43 24.59
CA ASN A 21 10.61 -11.86 25.30
C ASN A 21 11.71 -11.32 24.36
N LEU A 22 11.76 -11.74 23.09
CA LEU A 22 12.66 -11.15 22.10
C LEU A 22 12.07 -9.87 21.47
N ALA A 23 10.74 -9.72 21.49
CA ALA A 23 10.03 -8.61 20.85
C ALA A 23 10.27 -7.25 21.54
N GLU A 24 10.52 -7.24 22.85
CA GLU A 24 10.94 -6.05 23.61
C GLU A 24 12.47 -5.81 23.59
N GLY A 25 13.24 -6.70 22.95
CA GLY A 25 14.67 -6.87 23.23
C GLY A 25 15.67 -6.24 22.25
N TYR A 26 15.23 -5.54 21.20
CA TYR A 26 16.19 -4.83 20.34
C TYR A 26 16.68 -3.54 21.00
N GLU A 27 17.99 -3.44 21.18
CA GLU A 27 18.68 -2.22 21.60
C GLU A 27 19.64 -1.78 20.50
N ILE A 28 19.73 -0.47 20.24
CA ILE A 28 20.71 0.06 19.28
C ILE A 28 22.11 -0.20 19.80
N LYS A 29 22.93 -0.86 18.99
CA LYS A 29 24.34 -1.14 19.26
C LYS A 29 25.20 -0.49 18.20
N GLU A 30 26.23 0.22 18.62
CA GLU A 30 27.19 0.78 17.67
C GLU A 30 27.92 -0.35 16.92
N LEU A 31 27.92 -0.28 15.59
CA LEU A 31 28.68 -1.20 14.75
C LEU A 31 30.14 -0.76 14.72
N ASN A 32 31.06 -1.61 15.15
CA ASN A 32 32.49 -1.34 15.01
C ASN A 32 32.92 -1.45 13.53
N GLU A 33 34.11 -0.91 13.20
CA GLU A 33 34.59 -0.89 11.81
C GLU A 33 34.74 -2.28 11.18
N SER A 34 35.10 -3.31 11.96
CA SER A 34 35.15 -4.69 11.46
C SER A 34 33.77 -5.19 11.06
N GLN A 35 32.74 -4.92 11.87
CA GLN A 35 31.35 -5.27 11.54
C GLN A 35 30.85 -4.52 10.32
N LYS A 36 31.11 -3.21 10.22
CA LYS A 36 30.77 -2.43 9.02
C LYS A 36 31.48 -3.00 7.78
N GLN A 37 32.74 -3.40 7.90
CA GLN A 37 33.47 -4.02 6.80
C GLN A 37 32.84 -5.33 6.34
N TYR A 38 32.35 -6.18 7.25
CA TYR A 38 31.59 -7.38 6.88
C TYR A 38 30.31 -7.03 6.12
N ILE A 39 29.55 -6.03 6.59
CA ILE A 39 28.35 -5.55 5.87
C ILE A 39 28.73 -5.03 4.48
N ARG A 40 29.75 -4.19 4.34
CA ARG A 40 30.21 -3.69 3.03
C ARG A 40 30.68 -4.82 2.11
N SER A 41 31.35 -5.84 2.65
CA SER A 41 31.82 -7.00 1.88
C SER A 41 30.68 -7.84 1.27
N SER A 42 29.47 -7.71 1.80
CA SER A 42 28.28 -8.37 1.25
C SER A 42 27.68 -7.67 0.03
N ILE A 43 28.07 -6.43 -0.26
CA ILE A 43 27.47 -5.62 -1.35
C ILE A 43 27.52 -6.37 -2.70
N PRO A 44 28.67 -6.93 -3.16
CA PRO A 44 28.71 -7.66 -4.42
C PRO A 44 27.81 -8.91 -4.45
N ILE A 45 27.61 -9.53 -3.28
CA ILE A 45 26.75 -10.71 -3.13
C ILE A 45 25.27 -10.31 -3.22
N LEU A 46 24.88 -9.20 -2.57
CA LEU A 46 23.53 -8.67 -2.65
C LEU A 46 23.19 -8.18 -4.07
N GLU A 47 24.17 -7.62 -4.79
CA GLU A 47 24.01 -7.20 -6.19
C GLU A 47 23.83 -8.39 -7.14
N SER A 48 24.63 -9.45 -6.99
CA SER A 48 24.60 -10.61 -7.89
C SER A 48 23.52 -11.63 -7.54
N SER A 49 23.24 -11.83 -6.26
CA SER A 49 22.45 -12.95 -5.74
C SER A 49 21.37 -12.56 -4.73
N GLY A 50 21.16 -11.25 -4.47
CA GLY A 50 20.22 -10.77 -3.47
C GLY A 50 18.79 -11.27 -3.70
N VAL A 51 18.32 -11.35 -4.96
CA VAL A 51 16.97 -11.85 -5.28
C VAL A 51 16.82 -13.34 -4.96
N ASN A 52 17.87 -14.15 -5.16
CA ASN A 52 17.85 -15.57 -4.84
C ASN A 52 17.82 -15.78 -3.32
N LEU A 53 18.64 -15.00 -2.60
CA LEU A 53 18.66 -15.00 -1.14
C LEU A 53 17.29 -14.63 -0.57
N THR A 54 16.69 -13.55 -1.04
CA THR A 54 15.39 -13.11 -0.51
C THR A 54 14.25 -14.04 -0.91
N LYS A 55 14.33 -14.69 -2.08
CA LYS A 55 13.39 -15.75 -2.46
C LYS A 55 13.43 -16.92 -1.47
N ALA A 56 14.62 -17.40 -1.11
CA ALA A 56 14.78 -18.48 -0.13
C ALA A 56 14.33 -18.06 1.28
N PHE A 57 14.63 -16.81 1.67
CA PHE A 57 14.12 -16.21 2.91
C PHE A 57 12.59 -16.29 2.98
N TYR A 58 11.89 -15.88 1.91
CA TYR A 58 10.43 -15.95 1.89
C TYR A 58 9.93 -17.39 1.96
N GLN A 59 10.54 -18.33 1.22
CA GLN A 59 10.17 -19.75 1.28
C GLN A 59 10.29 -20.30 2.71
N LYS A 60 11.39 -19.99 3.40
CA LYS A 60 11.62 -20.40 4.79
C LYS A 60 10.58 -19.77 5.72
N MET A 61 10.41 -18.45 5.67
CA MET A 61 9.51 -17.73 6.56
C MET A 61 8.06 -18.19 6.40
N LEU A 62 7.56 -18.27 5.17
CA LEU A 62 6.16 -18.63 4.91
C LEU A 62 5.88 -20.13 5.10
N GLY A 63 6.92 -20.97 5.00
CA GLY A 63 6.82 -22.39 5.26
C GLY A 63 6.82 -22.73 6.76
N ASN A 64 7.53 -21.93 7.56
CA ASN A 64 7.77 -22.23 8.98
C ASN A 64 6.94 -21.39 9.96
N TYR A 65 6.39 -20.24 9.53
CA TYR A 65 5.66 -19.30 10.38
C TYR A 65 4.27 -18.99 9.79
N PRO A 66 3.26 -19.83 10.03
CA PRO A 66 1.89 -19.62 9.55
C PRO A 66 1.27 -18.28 9.95
N GLU A 67 1.66 -17.75 11.10
CA GLU A 67 1.20 -16.48 11.67
C GLU A 67 1.54 -15.27 10.79
N VAL A 68 2.59 -15.36 9.95
CA VAL A 68 2.95 -14.26 9.05
C VAL A 68 2.16 -14.28 7.74
N LEU A 69 1.56 -15.42 7.38
CA LEU A 69 0.87 -15.61 6.09
C LEU A 69 -0.15 -14.51 5.76
N PRO A 70 -0.97 -14.00 6.71
CA PRO A 70 -1.96 -12.97 6.41
C PRO A 70 -1.37 -11.68 5.80
N TYR A 71 -0.13 -11.33 6.16
CA TYR A 71 0.53 -10.09 5.75
C TYR A 71 1.17 -10.18 4.36
N PHE A 72 1.30 -11.38 3.80
CA PHE A 72 1.97 -11.59 2.52
C PHE A 72 0.99 -11.97 1.41
N ASN A 73 1.19 -11.38 0.23
CA ASN A 73 0.42 -11.71 -0.95
C ASN A 73 1.16 -12.76 -1.80
N LYS A 74 0.59 -13.97 -1.90
CA LYS A 74 1.14 -15.06 -2.73
C LYS A 74 1.41 -14.63 -4.18
N ALA A 75 0.60 -13.75 -4.76
CA ALA A 75 0.83 -13.25 -6.13
C ALA A 75 2.16 -12.51 -6.27
N HIS A 76 2.59 -11.76 -5.25
CA HIS A 76 3.87 -11.03 -5.25
C HIS A 76 5.07 -11.94 -5.04
N GLN A 77 4.86 -13.09 -4.40
CA GLN A 77 5.90 -14.12 -4.26
C GLN A 77 6.13 -14.82 -5.60
N ILE A 78 5.05 -15.14 -6.31
CA ILE A 78 5.11 -15.74 -7.65
C ILE A 78 5.80 -14.79 -8.63
N SER A 79 5.47 -13.50 -8.61
CA SER A 79 6.10 -12.50 -9.50
C SER A 79 7.51 -12.07 -9.08
N LEU A 80 8.03 -12.57 -7.95
CA LEU A 80 9.29 -12.16 -7.33
C LEU A 80 9.39 -10.67 -6.98
N SER A 81 8.28 -9.92 -6.97
CA SER A 81 8.31 -8.48 -6.66
C SER A 81 8.73 -8.20 -5.22
N GLN A 82 8.24 -9.00 -4.26
CA GLN A 82 8.64 -8.91 -2.85
C GLN A 82 10.13 -9.27 -2.63
N PRO A 83 10.62 -10.42 -3.14
CA PRO A 83 12.06 -10.73 -3.14
C PRO A 83 12.93 -9.60 -3.67
N ARG A 84 12.56 -8.98 -4.80
CA ARG A 84 13.33 -7.87 -5.39
C ARG A 84 13.37 -6.64 -4.48
N ILE A 85 12.24 -6.26 -3.87
CA ILE A 85 12.20 -5.12 -2.95
C ILE A 85 13.05 -5.36 -1.71
N LEU A 86 12.95 -6.55 -1.10
CA LEU A 86 13.75 -6.87 0.07
C LEU A 86 15.25 -6.87 -0.28
N ALA A 87 15.62 -7.40 -1.45
CA ALA A 87 17.01 -7.41 -1.90
C ALA A 87 17.53 -5.98 -2.11
N PHE A 88 16.71 -5.12 -2.73
CA PHE A 88 17.00 -3.70 -2.88
C PHE A 88 17.16 -2.99 -1.53
N ALA A 89 16.27 -3.27 -0.56
CA ALA A 89 16.34 -2.69 0.78
C ALA A 89 17.64 -3.08 1.51
N LEU A 90 17.99 -4.38 1.50
CA LEU A 90 19.22 -4.89 2.11
C LEU A 90 20.47 -4.30 1.43
N LEU A 91 20.47 -4.19 0.10
CA LEU A 91 21.58 -3.59 -0.65
C LEU A 91 21.76 -2.11 -0.30
N ASN A 92 20.68 -1.33 -0.26
CA ASN A 92 20.76 0.09 0.08
C ASN A 92 21.19 0.29 1.54
N TYR A 93 20.69 -0.55 2.45
CA TYR A 93 21.13 -0.55 3.84
C TYR A 93 22.64 -0.83 3.95
N ALA A 94 23.14 -1.86 3.26
CA ALA A 94 24.57 -2.18 3.25
C ALA A 94 25.43 -1.06 2.63
N LYS A 95 24.97 -0.43 1.55
CA LYS A 95 25.67 0.69 0.89
C LYS A 95 25.76 1.96 1.73
N ASN A 96 24.81 2.16 2.66
CA ASN A 96 24.73 3.35 3.50
C ASN A 96 25.01 3.04 4.98
N ILE A 97 25.70 1.93 5.29
CA ILE A 97 25.92 1.48 6.67
C ILE A 97 26.70 2.50 7.53
N ASP A 98 27.45 3.40 6.87
CA ASP A 98 28.19 4.49 7.51
C ASP A 98 27.34 5.70 7.88
N ASP A 99 26.30 5.99 7.08
CA ASP A 99 25.38 7.09 7.28
C ASP A 99 24.01 6.74 6.69
N LEU A 100 23.05 6.46 7.57
CA LEU A 100 21.69 6.08 7.21
C LEU A 100 20.80 7.29 6.84
N THR A 101 21.31 8.52 6.91
CA THR A 101 20.52 9.75 6.67
C THR A 101 19.86 9.75 5.29
N SER A 102 20.57 9.25 4.27
CA SER A 102 20.08 9.12 2.90
C SER A 102 18.87 8.16 2.77
N LEU A 103 18.67 7.26 3.74
CA LEU A 103 17.59 6.27 3.74
C LEU A 103 16.34 6.74 4.47
N SER A 104 16.34 7.93 5.08
CA SER A 104 15.19 8.48 5.85
C SER A 104 13.86 8.38 5.09
N ALA A 105 13.80 8.91 3.87
CA ALA A 105 12.59 8.87 3.05
C ALA A 105 12.14 7.43 2.71
N PHE A 106 13.08 6.51 2.53
CA PHE A 106 12.77 5.09 2.27
C PHE A 106 12.26 4.39 3.54
N MET A 107 12.86 4.68 4.70
CA MET A 107 12.39 4.18 6.00
C MET A 107 10.98 4.69 6.30
N ASP A 108 10.67 5.95 6.02
CA ASP A 108 9.33 6.51 6.19
C ASP A 108 8.29 5.76 5.35
N GLN A 109 8.63 5.40 4.10
CA GLN A 109 7.75 4.58 3.25
C GLN A 109 7.52 3.18 3.83
N ILE A 110 8.56 2.55 4.39
CA ILE A 110 8.45 1.26 5.08
C ILE A 110 7.52 1.37 6.29
N VAL A 111 7.73 2.39 7.14
CA VAL A 111 6.94 2.62 8.36
C VAL A 111 5.46 2.80 8.00
N VAL A 112 5.14 3.62 7.00
CA VAL A 112 3.76 3.81 6.52
C VAL A 112 3.15 2.48 6.09
N LYS A 113 3.90 1.68 5.34
CA LYS A 113 3.43 0.38 4.86
C LYS A 113 3.19 -0.60 6.01
N HIS A 114 4.14 -0.70 6.94
CA HIS A 114 4.06 -1.58 8.10
C HIS A 114 2.90 -1.20 9.02
N VAL A 115 2.72 0.09 9.29
CA VAL A 115 1.57 0.61 10.05
C VAL A 115 0.26 0.29 9.32
N GLY A 116 0.19 0.50 8.01
CA GLY A 116 -0.98 0.13 7.21
C GLY A 116 -1.30 -1.37 7.32
N LEU A 117 -0.29 -2.22 7.31
CA LEU A 117 -0.44 -3.68 7.47
C LEU A 117 -0.58 -4.14 8.93
N GLN A 118 -0.47 -3.23 9.90
CA GLN A 118 -0.49 -3.52 11.34
C GLN A 118 0.63 -4.47 11.79
N ILE A 119 1.84 -4.34 11.23
CA ILE A 119 3.03 -5.10 11.66
C ILE A 119 3.41 -4.71 13.10
N LYS A 120 3.69 -5.70 13.95
CA LYS A 120 4.03 -5.53 15.36
C LYS A 120 5.49 -5.90 15.63
N ALA A 121 6.02 -5.43 16.75
CA ALA A 121 7.41 -5.67 17.16
C ALA A 121 7.76 -7.17 17.22
N GLU A 122 6.81 -8.02 17.62
CA GLU A 122 6.95 -9.48 17.67
C GLU A 122 7.18 -10.16 16.31
N HIS A 123 6.86 -9.50 15.19
CA HIS A 123 7.15 -10.03 13.86
C HIS A 123 8.63 -9.88 13.47
N TYR A 124 9.35 -8.91 14.02
CA TYR A 124 10.74 -8.63 13.66
C TYR A 124 11.71 -9.76 14.02
N PRO A 125 11.62 -10.41 15.19
CA PRO A 125 12.43 -11.60 15.49
C PRO A 125 12.27 -12.72 14.46
N ILE A 126 11.06 -12.97 13.94
CA ILE A 126 10.79 -14.00 12.92
C ILE A 126 11.56 -13.69 11.62
N VAL A 127 11.45 -12.44 11.16
CA VAL A 127 12.14 -11.98 9.95
C VAL A 127 13.66 -12.06 10.12
N GLY A 128 14.19 -11.61 11.25
CA GLY A 128 15.62 -11.63 11.53
C GLY A 128 16.18 -13.05 11.54
N HIS A 129 15.51 -13.97 12.24
CA HIS A 129 15.89 -15.38 12.26
C HIS A 129 15.89 -16.01 10.86
N CYS A 130 14.83 -15.79 10.08
CA CYS A 130 14.74 -16.33 8.72
C CYS A 130 15.82 -15.75 7.79
N LEU A 131 16.11 -14.45 7.90
CA LEU A 131 17.11 -13.79 7.06
C LEU A 131 18.52 -14.32 7.35
N LEU A 132 18.91 -14.34 8.63
CA LEU A 132 20.24 -14.75 9.07
C LEU A 132 20.49 -16.25 8.81
N SER A 133 19.51 -17.10 9.07
CA SER A 133 19.61 -18.54 8.73
C SER A 133 19.72 -18.76 7.22
N THR A 134 18.99 -17.98 6.41
CA THR A 134 19.11 -18.05 4.94
C THR A 134 20.48 -17.58 4.46
N MET A 135 21.04 -16.52 5.05
CA MET A 135 22.42 -16.10 4.76
C MET A 135 23.43 -17.19 5.10
N GLN A 136 23.28 -17.84 6.26
CA GLN A 136 24.17 -18.93 6.68
C GLN A 136 24.10 -20.14 5.74
N GLU A 137 22.91 -20.47 5.23
CA GLU A 137 22.70 -21.65 4.36
C GLU A 137 23.14 -21.42 2.91
N LEU A 138 22.97 -20.20 2.38
CA LEU A 138 23.18 -19.93 0.95
C LEU A 138 24.51 -19.26 0.62
N LEU A 139 25.13 -18.56 1.56
CA LEU A 139 26.41 -17.92 1.31
C LEU A 139 27.55 -18.95 1.49
N PRO A 140 28.65 -18.82 0.73
CA PRO A 140 29.84 -19.63 0.94
C PRO A 140 30.32 -19.57 2.40
N SER A 141 30.78 -20.70 2.96
CA SER A 141 31.15 -20.80 4.38
C SER A 141 32.30 -19.88 4.80
N ASP A 142 33.17 -19.51 3.86
CA ASP A 142 34.24 -18.53 4.02
C ASP A 142 33.72 -17.08 4.08
N VAL A 143 32.51 -16.82 3.58
CA VAL A 143 31.79 -15.55 3.72
C VAL A 143 30.91 -15.56 4.98
N ALA A 144 30.07 -16.59 5.16
CA ALA A 144 29.13 -16.75 6.28
C ALA A 144 29.81 -17.16 7.60
N THR A 145 30.93 -16.51 7.92
CA THR A 145 31.66 -16.73 9.16
C THR A 145 30.82 -16.30 10.37
N PRO A 146 31.09 -16.82 11.58
CA PRO A 146 30.43 -16.36 12.79
C PRO A 146 30.47 -14.84 12.97
N ALA A 147 31.60 -14.20 12.66
CA ALA A 147 31.77 -12.75 12.75
C ALA A 147 30.92 -11.98 11.72
N PHE A 148 30.78 -12.51 10.50
CA PHE A 148 29.89 -11.95 9.49
C PHE A 148 28.42 -12.03 9.92
N LEU A 149 27.98 -13.19 10.43
CA LEU A 149 26.62 -13.39 10.90
C LEU A 149 26.31 -12.53 12.13
N GLU A 150 27.27 -12.34 13.03
CA GLU A 150 27.15 -11.43 14.17
C GLU A 150 27.03 -9.97 13.73
N ALA A 151 27.80 -9.54 12.73
CA ALA A 151 27.70 -8.21 12.14
C ALA A 151 26.30 -7.97 11.57
N TRP A 152 25.78 -8.91 10.78
CA TRP A 152 24.42 -8.84 10.24
C TRP A 152 23.33 -8.93 11.30
N THR A 153 23.53 -9.71 12.35
CA THR A 153 22.62 -9.77 13.50
C THR A 153 22.49 -8.41 14.17
N THR A 154 23.64 -7.76 14.40
CA THR A 154 23.69 -6.42 15.00
C THR A 154 23.06 -5.37 14.08
N ALA A 155 23.42 -5.39 12.79
CA ALA A 155 22.89 -4.45 11.80
C ALA A 155 21.37 -4.60 11.62
N TYR A 156 20.87 -5.84 11.52
CA TYR A 156 19.44 -6.12 11.50
C TYR A 156 18.73 -5.61 12.76
N GLY A 157 19.30 -5.89 13.94
CA GLY A 157 18.72 -5.45 15.21
C GLY A 157 18.62 -3.93 15.31
N ASN A 158 19.63 -3.20 14.82
CA ASN A 158 19.60 -1.74 14.75
C ASN A 158 18.47 -1.24 13.84
N LEU A 159 18.36 -1.78 12.63
CA LEU A 159 17.29 -1.41 11.69
C LEU A 159 15.91 -1.74 12.25
N ALA A 160 15.75 -2.93 12.84
CA ALA A 160 14.51 -3.36 13.47
C ALA A 160 14.09 -2.38 14.58
N LYS A 161 15.01 -1.98 15.44
CA LYS A 161 14.73 -1.01 16.51
C LYS A 161 14.30 0.36 15.96
N ILE A 162 14.98 0.88 14.94
CA ILE A 162 14.63 2.16 14.29
C ILE A 162 13.21 2.12 13.73
N LEU A 163 12.86 1.03 13.03
CA LEU A 163 11.53 0.86 12.44
C LEU A 163 10.46 0.67 13.51
N ILE A 164 10.69 -0.20 14.52
CA ILE A 164 9.77 -0.43 15.63
C ILE A 164 9.46 0.87 16.39
N ASP A 165 10.48 1.68 16.69
CA ASP A 165 10.28 2.96 17.39
C ASP A 165 9.49 3.96 16.54
N SER A 166 9.77 4.00 15.24
CA SER A 166 9.07 4.88 14.29
C SER A 166 7.62 4.45 14.12
N GLU A 167 7.35 3.15 13.97
CA GLU A 167 6.01 2.57 13.90
C GLU A 167 5.23 2.81 15.19
N LYS A 168 5.86 2.63 16.36
CA LYS A 168 5.25 2.88 17.67
C LYS A 168 4.75 4.32 17.80
N LYS A 169 5.53 5.31 17.33
CA LYS A 169 5.12 6.72 17.31
C LYS A 169 3.87 6.93 16.45
N VAL A 170 3.76 6.26 15.31
CA VAL A 170 2.58 6.35 14.45
C VAL A 170 1.38 5.61 15.06
N TYR A 171 1.57 4.42 15.62
CA TYR A 171 0.50 3.69 16.31
C TYR A 171 -0.13 4.47 17.47
N GLN A 172 0.66 5.29 18.17
CA GLN A 172 0.16 6.16 19.23
C GLN A 172 -0.76 7.29 18.74
N SER A 173 -0.66 7.69 17.46
CA SER A 173 -1.54 8.70 16.87
C SER A 173 -2.72 8.11 16.10
N GLN A 174 -2.77 6.77 15.95
CA GLN A 174 -3.89 6.12 15.28
C GLN A 174 -5.16 6.13 16.15
N PRO A 175 -6.34 6.26 15.53
CA PRO A 175 -7.63 6.27 16.23
C PRO A 175 -7.95 4.95 16.95
N TRP A 176 -7.36 3.84 16.51
CA TRP A 176 -7.35 2.55 17.22
C TRP A 176 -6.10 1.76 16.82
N ASN A 177 -5.85 0.62 17.47
CA ASN A 177 -4.75 -0.27 17.15
C ASN A 177 -5.26 -1.66 16.73
N GLY A 178 -4.67 -2.24 15.69
CA GLY A 178 -5.06 -3.55 15.17
C GLY A 178 -6.32 -3.51 14.31
N PHE A 179 -7.03 -4.65 14.26
CA PHE A 179 -8.22 -4.81 13.44
C PHE A 179 -9.48 -4.79 14.30
N VAL A 180 -10.44 -3.94 13.93
CA VAL A 180 -11.78 -3.90 14.54
C VAL A 180 -12.75 -4.61 13.60
N GLU A 181 -13.75 -5.32 14.14
CA GLU A 181 -14.77 -5.98 13.33
C GLU A 181 -15.74 -4.95 12.71
N PHE A 182 -15.88 -4.98 11.39
CA PHE A 182 -16.82 -4.19 10.62
C PHE A 182 -17.77 -5.12 9.88
N LYS A 183 -19.04 -4.72 9.79
CA LYS A 183 -20.08 -5.38 8.99
C LYS A 183 -20.17 -4.73 7.60
N VAL A 184 -20.35 -5.55 6.57
CA VAL A 184 -20.75 -5.09 5.24
C VAL A 184 -22.18 -4.57 5.30
N THR A 185 -22.37 -3.27 5.11
CA THR A 185 -23.68 -2.60 5.19
C THR A 185 -24.36 -2.48 3.84
N GLU A 186 -23.59 -2.34 2.77
CA GLU A 186 -24.10 -2.13 1.40
C GLU A 186 -23.07 -2.60 0.36
N LEU A 187 -23.58 -3.05 -0.79
CA LEU A 187 -22.79 -3.48 -1.95
C LEU A 187 -23.35 -2.82 -3.21
N ILE A 188 -22.52 -2.09 -3.95
CA ILE A 188 -22.93 -1.39 -5.18
C ILE A 188 -21.98 -1.78 -6.32
N ASN A 189 -22.53 -2.19 -7.47
CA ASN A 189 -21.74 -2.39 -8.69
C ASN A 189 -21.52 -1.03 -9.36
N GLU A 190 -20.29 -0.52 -9.32
CA GLU A 190 -19.92 0.78 -9.88
C GLU A 190 -19.62 0.69 -11.38
N SER A 191 -19.27 -0.50 -11.87
CA SER A 191 -19.06 -0.85 -13.28
C SER A 191 -19.10 -2.37 -13.47
N SER A 192 -18.79 -2.87 -14.68
CA SER A 192 -18.70 -4.32 -14.94
C SER A 192 -17.66 -5.06 -14.10
N ASP A 193 -16.59 -4.37 -13.67
CA ASP A 193 -15.49 -5.00 -12.94
C ASP A 193 -15.16 -4.31 -11.62
N VAL A 194 -15.95 -3.34 -11.15
CA VAL A 194 -15.73 -2.66 -9.85
C VAL A 194 -16.99 -2.72 -8.99
N LYS A 195 -16.82 -3.17 -7.74
CA LYS A 195 -17.87 -3.21 -6.72
C LYS A 195 -17.45 -2.40 -5.49
N SER A 196 -18.26 -1.43 -5.08
CA SER A 196 -18.11 -0.75 -3.80
C SER A 196 -18.68 -1.59 -2.65
N VAL A 197 -17.95 -1.60 -1.55
CA VAL A 197 -18.31 -2.25 -0.29
C VAL A 197 -18.35 -1.17 0.79
N TYR A 198 -19.50 -1.02 1.42
CA TYR A 198 -19.66 -0.14 2.57
C TYR A 198 -19.45 -0.94 3.85
N LEU A 199 -18.63 -0.41 4.74
CA LEU A 199 -18.18 -1.07 5.97
C LEU A 199 -18.52 -0.17 7.16
N GLY A 200 -19.43 -0.62 8.02
CA GLY A 200 -19.74 0.02 9.29
C GLY A 200 -19.21 -0.81 10.47
N PRO A 201 -18.79 -0.21 11.59
CA PRO A 201 -18.37 -0.96 12.76
C PRO A 201 -19.46 -1.95 13.23
N LYS A 202 -19.06 -3.18 13.58
CA LYS A 202 -19.98 -4.19 14.10
C LYS A 202 -20.57 -3.76 15.44
N ASP A 203 -19.75 -3.12 16.29
CA ASP A 203 -20.19 -2.43 17.49
C ASP A 203 -20.69 -1.02 17.13
N PRO A 204 -22.00 -0.73 17.24
CA PRO A 204 -22.55 0.59 16.93
C PRO A 204 -22.13 1.68 17.94
N ALA A 205 -21.43 1.36 19.04
CA ALA A 205 -20.80 2.35 19.91
C ALA A 205 -19.45 2.83 19.36
N PHE A 206 -18.76 2.00 18.56
CA PHE A 206 -17.50 2.39 17.93
C PHE A 206 -17.74 3.48 16.87
N ARG A 207 -17.02 4.59 16.98
CA ARG A 207 -17.08 5.71 16.03
C ARG A 207 -15.81 5.73 15.20
N ILE A 208 -15.95 5.66 13.87
CA ILE A 208 -14.81 5.85 12.98
C ILE A 208 -14.30 7.29 13.12
N SER A 209 -12.99 7.46 13.17
CA SER A 209 -12.37 8.79 13.16
C SER A 209 -12.36 9.39 11.75
N HIS A 210 -11.95 10.64 11.67
CA HIS A 210 -11.58 11.24 10.40
C HIS A 210 -10.45 10.45 9.74
N ALA A 211 -10.55 10.30 8.41
CA ALA A 211 -9.48 9.86 7.54
C ALA A 211 -9.14 11.01 6.59
N HIS A 212 -7.86 11.20 6.29
CA HIS A 212 -7.45 12.21 5.32
C HIS A 212 -7.82 11.76 3.90
N PRO A 213 -8.33 12.64 3.03
CA PRO A 213 -8.65 12.29 1.65
C PRO A 213 -7.44 11.70 0.93
N GLY A 214 -7.57 10.46 0.45
CA GLY A 214 -6.51 9.70 -0.23
C GLY A 214 -5.96 8.52 0.57
N GLN A 215 -6.21 8.46 1.88
CA GLN A 215 -5.81 7.33 2.73
C GLN A 215 -6.50 6.01 2.34
N TYR A 216 -5.93 4.90 2.81
CA TYR A 216 -6.46 3.55 2.64
C TYR A 216 -6.68 2.88 3.99
N VAL A 217 -7.46 1.80 3.99
CA VAL A 217 -7.58 0.87 5.11
C VAL A 217 -7.12 -0.52 4.67
N SER A 218 -6.56 -1.29 5.59
CA SER A 218 -6.32 -2.70 5.39
C SER A 218 -7.51 -3.51 5.89
N VAL A 219 -8.00 -4.40 5.05
CA VAL A 219 -9.12 -5.28 5.36
C VAL A 219 -8.62 -6.71 5.45
N LEU A 220 -8.86 -7.32 6.61
CA LEU A 220 -8.53 -8.70 6.92
C LEU A 220 -9.73 -9.58 6.57
N TRP A 221 -9.54 -10.40 5.54
CA TRP A 221 -10.59 -11.25 4.96
C TRP A 221 -10.44 -12.68 5.44
N GLU A 222 -11.57 -13.28 5.80
CA GLU A 222 -11.68 -14.72 5.98
C GLU A 222 -12.32 -15.31 4.73
N ILE A 223 -11.52 -16.01 3.93
CA ILE A 223 -11.95 -16.56 2.64
C ILE A 223 -12.18 -18.06 2.82
N PRO A 224 -13.40 -18.58 2.54
CA PRO A 224 -13.67 -20.01 2.60
C PRO A 224 -12.66 -20.82 1.77
N GLY A 225 -12.08 -21.86 2.38
CA GLY A 225 -11.09 -22.74 1.75
C GLY A 225 -9.63 -22.29 1.90
N LEU A 226 -9.35 -21.09 2.44
CA LEU A 226 -8.00 -20.73 2.86
C LEU A 226 -7.76 -21.12 4.33
N SER A 227 -6.54 -21.58 4.63
CA SER A 227 -6.12 -21.94 6.00
C SER A 227 -5.81 -20.75 6.91
N HIS A 228 -5.82 -19.53 6.38
CA HIS A 228 -5.45 -18.30 7.08
C HIS A 228 -6.25 -17.13 6.52
N LYS A 229 -6.42 -16.10 7.36
CA LYS A 229 -6.97 -14.81 6.93
C LYS A 229 -6.01 -14.15 5.94
N THR A 230 -6.53 -13.33 5.03
CA THR A 230 -5.74 -12.64 4.00
C THR A 230 -5.95 -11.14 4.10
N LEU A 231 -4.87 -10.36 4.11
CA LEU A 231 -4.91 -8.91 4.22
C LEU A 231 -4.83 -8.23 2.84
N ARG A 232 -5.68 -7.23 2.58
CA ARG A 232 -5.58 -6.35 1.40
C ARG A 232 -5.87 -4.91 1.76
N GLU A 233 -5.10 -4.00 1.20
CA GLU A 233 -5.31 -2.56 1.34
C GLU A 233 -6.27 -2.06 0.27
N TYR A 234 -7.16 -1.16 0.65
CA TYR A 234 -8.08 -0.48 -0.26
C TYR A 234 -8.16 0.99 0.10
N SER A 235 -7.95 1.87 -0.88
CA SER A 235 -8.20 3.31 -0.72
C SER A 235 -9.64 3.56 -0.30
N LEU A 236 -9.82 4.51 0.63
CA LEU A 236 -11.13 5.01 0.97
C LEU A 236 -11.67 5.79 -0.23
N SER A 237 -12.77 5.29 -0.78
CA SER A 237 -13.37 5.79 -2.01
C SER A 237 -14.50 6.78 -1.75
N ASN A 238 -14.57 7.39 -0.57
CA ASN A 238 -15.47 8.49 -0.23
C ASN A 238 -14.83 9.36 0.85
N ARG A 239 -15.26 10.61 0.98
CA ARG A 239 -15.01 11.36 2.22
C ARG A 239 -15.71 10.63 3.38
N VAL A 240 -15.05 10.54 4.53
CA VAL A 240 -15.59 9.84 5.70
C VAL A 240 -16.97 10.39 6.04
N ASP A 241 -17.98 9.55 5.93
CA ASP A 241 -19.36 9.87 6.30
C ASP A 241 -19.51 9.58 7.79
N THR A 242 -19.22 10.57 8.62
CA THR A 242 -19.35 10.45 10.08
C THR A 242 -20.82 10.31 10.51
N CYS A 243 -21.78 10.76 9.70
CA CYS A 243 -23.20 10.59 9.97
C CYS A 243 -23.63 9.13 9.81
N ARG A 244 -23.19 8.46 8.74
CA ARG A 244 -23.44 7.02 8.53
C ARG A 244 -22.45 6.11 9.25
N ASN A 245 -21.37 6.66 9.81
CA ASN A 245 -20.33 5.95 10.54
C ASN A 245 -19.78 4.75 9.74
N GLN A 246 -19.49 4.96 8.45
CA GLN A 246 -19.04 3.91 7.55
C GLN A 246 -17.93 4.37 6.58
N PHE A 247 -17.08 3.43 6.20
CA PHE A 247 -16.13 3.58 5.09
C PHE A 247 -16.71 3.01 3.80
N ARG A 248 -16.30 3.55 2.65
CA ARG A 248 -16.50 2.91 1.34
C ARG A 248 -15.15 2.50 0.76
N ILE A 249 -14.96 1.21 0.51
CA ILE A 249 -13.87 0.72 -0.34
C ILE A 249 -14.46 0.31 -1.69
N SER A 250 -13.64 0.29 -2.74
CA SER A 250 -14.10 -0.11 -4.07
C SER A 250 -13.10 -1.07 -4.71
N VAL A 251 -13.58 -2.27 -5.00
CA VAL A 251 -12.75 -3.43 -5.32
C VAL A 251 -12.92 -3.77 -6.80
N ARG A 252 -11.83 -3.67 -7.55
CA ARG A 252 -11.78 -4.16 -8.93
C ARG A 252 -11.59 -5.68 -8.95
N ARG A 253 -12.37 -6.39 -9.77
CA ARG A 253 -12.16 -7.81 -10.05
C ARG A 253 -10.83 -7.99 -10.80
N VAL A 254 -9.95 -8.81 -10.25
CA VAL A 254 -8.66 -9.18 -10.86
C VAL A 254 -8.70 -10.65 -11.25
N ALA A 255 -8.33 -10.96 -12.50
CA ALA A 255 -8.23 -12.35 -12.96
C ALA A 255 -7.28 -13.16 -12.06
N GLY A 256 -7.74 -14.29 -11.52
CA GLY A 256 -6.99 -15.11 -10.57
C GLY A 256 -6.81 -14.52 -9.15
N GLY A 257 -7.35 -13.33 -8.88
CA GLY A 257 -7.24 -12.68 -7.57
C GLY A 257 -8.18 -13.30 -6.53
N VAL A 258 -7.66 -13.79 -5.41
CA VAL A 258 -8.47 -14.49 -4.40
C VAL A 258 -9.53 -13.58 -3.76
N VAL A 259 -9.10 -12.49 -3.12
CA VAL A 259 -10.01 -11.58 -2.40
C VAL A 259 -10.93 -10.83 -3.36
N SER A 260 -10.41 -10.34 -4.48
CA SER A 260 -11.22 -9.56 -5.43
C SER A 260 -12.36 -10.37 -6.04
N ASN A 261 -12.13 -11.66 -6.36
CA ASN A 261 -13.20 -12.51 -6.86
C ASN A 261 -14.18 -12.88 -5.73
N PHE A 262 -13.70 -13.15 -4.51
CA PHE A 262 -14.59 -13.36 -3.36
C PHE A 262 -15.54 -12.18 -3.12
N VAL A 263 -15.04 -10.95 -3.14
CA VAL A 263 -15.87 -9.72 -2.99
C VAL A 263 -16.94 -9.64 -4.08
N HIS A 264 -16.60 -10.04 -5.30
CA HIS A 264 -17.54 -9.96 -6.41
C HIS A 264 -18.56 -11.11 -6.43
N ASP A 265 -18.15 -12.33 -6.08
CA ASP A 265 -18.95 -13.55 -6.27
C ASP A 265 -19.69 -13.99 -5.00
N ASN A 266 -19.14 -13.73 -3.81
CA ASN A 266 -19.55 -14.41 -2.57
C ASN A 266 -19.85 -13.49 -1.39
N LEU A 267 -19.25 -12.29 -1.33
CA LEU A 267 -19.47 -11.34 -0.23
C LEU A 267 -20.92 -10.86 -0.19
N LYS A 268 -21.51 -10.84 1.00
CA LYS A 268 -22.91 -10.45 1.24
C LYS A 268 -23.00 -9.32 2.27
N VAL A 269 -24.08 -8.55 2.18
CA VAL A 269 -24.48 -7.65 3.25
C VAL A 269 -24.70 -8.47 4.52
N GLY A 270 -24.08 -8.04 5.63
CA GLY A 270 -24.08 -8.74 6.91
C GLY A 270 -22.78 -9.46 7.24
N ASP A 271 -21.93 -9.76 6.26
CA ASP A 271 -20.63 -10.40 6.48
C ASP A 271 -19.71 -9.50 7.33
N ILE A 272 -18.80 -10.11 8.10
CA ILE A 272 -17.88 -9.40 9.00
C ILE A 272 -16.46 -9.50 8.46
N VAL A 273 -15.73 -8.38 8.50
CA VAL A 273 -14.31 -8.28 8.15
C VAL A 273 -13.55 -7.51 9.23
N GLY A 274 -12.25 -7.76 9.37
CA GLY A 274 -11.39 -6.93 10.23
C GLY A 274 -10.90 -5.70 9.48
N VAL A 275 -10.96 -4.51 10.07
CA VAL A 275 -10.53 -3.25 9.42
C VAL A 275 -9.49 -2.53 10.28
N SER A 276 -8.36 -2.16 9.66
CA SER A 276 -7.32 -1.34 10.28
C SER A 276 -7.74 0.14 10.32
N PRO A 277 -7.06 0.96 11.15
CA PRO A 277 -7.15 2.41 11.01
C PRO A 277 -6.78 2.88 9.60
N PRO A 278 -7.28 4.05 9.17
CA PRO A 278 -6.77 4.72 7.98
C PRO A 278 -5.26 4.95 8.06
N ALA A 279 -4.57 4.67 6.97
CA ALA A 279 -3.13 4.83 6.81
C ALA A 279 -2.78 5.38 5.42
N GLY A 280 -1.51 5.67 5.20
CA GLY A 280 -0.98 6.17 3.93
C GLY A 280 -0.63 7.66 3.95
N ASN A 281 0.33 8.02 3.11
CA ASN A 281 0.86 9.39 2.95
C ASN A 281 0.36 10.10 1.69
N PHE A 282 -0.31 9.38 0.80
CA PHE A 282 -1.00 9.97 -0.35
C PHE A 282 -2.27 10.67 0.12
N VAL A 283 -2.11 11.90 0.58
CA VAL A 283 -3.19 12.69 1.16
C VAL A 283 -3.34 14.04 0.47
N TYR A 284 -4.58 14.52 0.39
CA TYR A 284 -4.86 15.89 -0.01
C TYR A 284 -4.17 16.88 0.93
N LYS A 285 -3.33 17.74 0.37
CA LYS A 285 -2.65 18.83 1.07
C LYS A 285 -3.10 20.13 0.45
N ARG A 286 -3.62 21.05 1.27
CA ARG A 286 -3.95 22.40 0.84
C ARG A 286 -2.70 23.26 0.99
N SER A 287 -2.28 23.95 -0.07
CA SER A 287 -1.21 24.95 0.03
C SER A 287 -1.67 26.10 0.94
N GLU A 288 -0.85 26.42 1.94
CA GLU A 288 -1.05 27.59 2.79
C GLU A 288 -0.72 28.89 2.04
N GLU A 289 0.27 28.85 1.14
CA GLU A 289 0.73 29.99 0.34
C GLU A 289 -0.31 30.41 -0.71
N ASN A 290 -0.96 29.43 -1.34
CA ASN A 290 -1.99 29.67 -2.34
C ASN A 290 -3.18 28.72 -2.13
N VAL A 291 -4.12 29.16 -1.31
CA VAL A 291 -5.33 28.40 -0.97
C VAL A 291 -6.26 28.11 -2.15
N ASN A 292 -6.08 28.83 -3.28
CA ASN A 292 -6.87 28.72 -4.50
C ASN A 292 -6.14 27.99 -5.64
N ARG A 293 -4.94 27.46 -5.37
CA ARG A 293 -4.12 26.74 -6.35
C ARG A 293 -4.97 25.65 -7.04
N PRO A 294 -5.07 25.58 -8.39
CA PRO A 294 -5.81 24.50 -9.04
C PRO A 294 -5.28 23.11 -8.67
N LEU A 295 -6.16 22.12 -8.72
CA LEU A 295 -5.82 20.71 -8.54
C LEU A 295 -5.86 20.01 -9.90
N LEU A 296 -4.79 19.32 -10.26
CA LEU A 296 -4.72 18.48 -11.46
C LEU A 296 -4.67 17.00 -11.03
N CYS A 297 -5.64 16.22 -11.50
CA CYS A 297 -5.78 14.81 -11.14
C CYS A 297 -5.66 13.91 -12.38
N PHE A 298 -4.93 12.81 -12.23
CA PHE A 298 -4.81 11.77 -13.25
C PHE A 298 -5.18 10.40 -12.67
N ALA A 299 -6.27 9.80 -13.13
CA ALA A 299 -6.64 8.44 -12.74
C ALA A 299 -6.56 7.47 -13.92
N GLY A 300 -5.96 6.30 -13.69
CA GLY A 300 -6.06 5.13 -14.56
C GLY A 300 -6.94 4.05 -13.93
N GLY A 301 -8.13 3.83 -14.49
CA GLY A 301 -9.08 2.79 -14.09
C GLY A 301 -9.46 2.88 -12.61
N ILE A 302 -9.18 1.82 -11.84
CA ILE A 302 -9.46 1.76 -10.40
C ILE A 302 -8.64 2.76 -9.58
N GLY A 303 -7.60 3.39 -10.15
CA GLY A 303 -6.84 4.44 -9.48
C GLY A 303 -7.63 5.71 -9.16
N ILE A 304 -8.87 5.82 -9.63
CA ILE A 304 -9.80 6.88 -9.21
C ILE A 304 -10.12 6.84 -7.71
N THR A 305 -10.03 5.68 -7.05
CA THR A 305 -10.58 5.49 -5.70
C THR A 305 -10.02 6.45 -4.63
N PRO A 306 -8.69 6.66 -4.47
CA PRO A 306 -8.20 7.67 -3.54
C PRO A 306 -8.43 9.10 -4.04
N LEU A 307 -8.59 9.30 -5.35
CA LEU A 307 -8.82 10.63 -5.92
C LEU A 307 -10.24 11.14 -5.66
N ILE A 308 -11.25 10.26 -5.50
CA ILE A 308 -12.63 10.66 -5.18
C ILE A 308 -12.68 11.61 -3.98
N PRO A 309 -12.23 11.22 -2.76
CA PRO A 309 -12.29 12.13 -1.63
C PRO A 309 -11.38 13.35 -1.79
N ILE A 310 -10.26 13.24 -2.50
CA ILE A 310 -9.34 14.35 -2.78
C ILE A 310 -10.04 15.41 -3.63
N ILE A 311 -10.64 15.01 -4.75
CA ILE A 311 -11.39 15.86 -5.68
C ILE A 311 -12.58 16.50 -4.97
N GLU A 312 -13.38 15.71 -4.23
CA GLU A 312 -14.51 16.24 -3.47
C GLU A 312 -14.09 17.30 -2.45
N THR A 313 -12.97 17.06 -1.75
CA THR A 313 -12.48 18.01 -0.73
C THR A 313 -11.94 19.28 -1.39
N ALA A 314 -11.18 19.18 -2.48
CA ALA A 314 -10.68 20.34 -3.21
C ALA A 314 -11.81 21.21 -3.78
N LEU A 315 -12.86 20.59 -4.34
CA LEU A 315 -14.03 21.30 -4.85
C LEU A 315 -14.83 21.98 -3.72
N LEU A 316 -14.91 21.34 -2.54
CA LEU A 316 -15.52 21.95 -1.35
C LEU A 316 -14.71 23.13 -0.80
N ASP A 317 -13.38 23.08 -0.91
CA ASP A 317 -12.49 24.19 -0.59
C ASP A 317 -12.59 25.35 -1.61
N GLY A 318 -13.38 25.19 -2.67
CA GLY A 318 -13.58 26.19 -3.73
C GLY A 318 -12.51 26.19 -4.82
N ARG A 319 -11.61 25.19 -4.84
CA ARG A 319 -10.56 25.08 -5.85
C ARG A 319 -11.13 24.62 -7.19
N LYS A 320 -10.47 25.05 -8.28
CA LYS A 320 -10.69 24.46 -9.60
C LYS A 320 -10.00 23.10 -9.68
N VAL A 321 -10.67 22.12 -10.26
CA VAL A 321 -10.14 20.77 -10.50
C VAL A 321 -10.15 20.47 -11.99
N ASN A 322 -8.99 20.13 -12.53
CA ASN A 322 -8.83 19.50 -13.83
C ASN A 322 -8.60 18.00 -13.62
N PHE A 323 -9.49 17.16 -14.13
CA PHE A 323 -9.44 15.72 -13.92
C PHE A 323 -9.36 14.96 -15.23
N CYS A 324 -8.23 14.31 -15.47
CA CYS A 324 -8.02 13.39 -16.58
C CYS A 324 -8.27 11.95 -16.10
N TYR A 325 -9.32 11.32 -16.63
CA TYR A 325 -9.71 9.98 -16.25
C TYR A 325 -9.62 8.98 -17.39
N SER A 326 -8.69 8.03 -17.29
CA SER A 326 -8.49 7.00 -18.31
C SER A 326 -9.13 5.67 -17.89
N SER A 327 -9.98 5.13 -18.74
CA SER A 327 -10.60 3.80 -18.59
C SER A 327 -10.50 3.03 -19.90
N ARG A 328 -10.77 1.72 -19.89
CA ARG A 328 -10.77 0.94 -21.14
C ARG A 328 -11.96 1.32 -22.01
N ASN A 329 -13.15 1.32 -21.42
CA ASN A 329 -14.41 1.57 -22.10
C ASN A 329 -15.46 2.11 -21.12
N TYR A 330 -16.63 2.51 -21.63
CA TYR A 330 -17.70 3.07 -20.81
C TYR A 330 -18.32 2.05 -19.84
N VAL A 331 -18.22 0.74 -20.15
CA VAL A 331 -18.78 -0.35 -19.33
C VAL A 331 -17.92 -0.66 -18.11
N SER A 332 -16.60 -0.55 -18.25
CA SER A 332 -15.61 -0.72 -17.17
C SER A 332 -15.20 0.58 -16.49
N ARG A 333 -15.83 1.71 -16.84
CA ARG A 333 -15.68 2.99 -16.13
C ARG A 333 -16.48 2.96 -14.83
N PRO A 334 -15.85 2.88 -13.64
CA PRO A 334 -16.57 3.04 -12.39
C PRO A 334 -17.00 4.48 -12.13
N PHE A 335 -18.01 4.65 -11.28
CA PHE A 335 -18.44 5.96 -10.73
C PHE A 335 -19.02 6.96 -11.75
N LYS A 336 -19.60 6.50 -12.86
CA LYS A 336 -20.28 7.39 -13.84
C LYS A 336 -21.29 8.33 -13.17
N GLN A 337 -22.20 7.79 -12.36
CA GLN A 337 -23.25 8.59 -11.70
C GLN A 337 -22.65 9.63 -10.75
N TRP A 338 -21.57 9.28 -10.04
CA TRP A 338 -20.86 10.22 -9.17
C TRP A 338 -20.21 11.34 -9.99
N LEU A 339 -19.57 11.03 -11.13
CA LEU A 339 -19.00 12.04 -12.03
C LEU A 339 -20.08 13.01 -12.56
N GLU A 340 -21.23 12.48 -12.98
CA GLU A 340 -22.37 13.29 -13.45
C GLU A 340 -22.90 14.23 -12.36
N GLN A 341 -23.11 13.71 -11.15
CA GLN A 341 -23.57 14.51 -10.01
C GLN A 341 -22.55 15.58 -9.62
N LEU A 342 -21.26 15.23 -9.64
CA LEU A 342 -20.18 16.15 -9.31
C LEU A 342 -20.05 17.26 -10.35
N LYS A 343 -20.10 16.93 -11.64
CA LYS A 343 -20.09 17.91 -12.74
C LYS A 343 -21.30 18.83 -12.68
N LEU A 344 -22.50 18.29 -12.43
CA LEU A 344 -23.72 19.09 -12.28
C LEU A 344 -23.61 20.09 -11.11
N LYS A 345 -23.04 19.64 -9.98
CA LYS A 345 -22.92 20.46 -8.77
C LYS A 345 -21.87 21.57 -8.90
N TYR A 346 -20.68 21.27 -9.43
CA TYR A 346 -19.54 22.20 -9.44
C TYR A 346 -19.30 22.91 -10.77
N LYS A 347 -19.96 22.47 -11.86
CA LYS A 347 -19.95 23.13 -13.17
C LYS A 347 -18.52 23.42 -13.65
N GLU A 348 -18.17 24.67 -13.93
CA GLU A 348 -16.87 25.11 -14.44
C GLU A 348 -15.71 24.92 -13.46
N ASN A 349 -15.98 24.70 -12.17
CA ASN A 349 -14.92 24.38 -11.21
C ASN A 349 -14.42 22.93 -11.35
N LEU A 350 -15.15 22.07 -12.06
CA LEU A 350 -14.68 20.74 -12.44
C LEU A 350 -14.61 20.64 -13.97
N LYS A 351 -13.38 20.52 -14.50
CA LYS A 351 -13.14 20.12 -15.89
C LYS A 351 -12.75 18.65 -15.92
N LEU A 352 -13.61 17.81 -16.49
CA LEU A 352 -13.38 16.38 -16.63
C LEU A 352 -13.06 16.06 -18.09
N LYS A 353 -11.95 15.38 -18.31
CA LYS A 353 -11.58 14.81 -19.61
C LYS A 353 -11.36 13.32 -19.48
N GLU A 354 -12.24 12.56 -20.12
CA GLU A 354 -12.20 11.10 -20.11
C GLU A 354 -11.47 10.55 -21.33
N PHE A 355 -10.74 9.45 -21.13
CA PHE A 355 -10.01 8.73 -22.18
C PHE A 355 -10.45 7.28 -22.17
N PHE A 356 -10.98 6.79 -23.29
CA PHE A 356 -11.38 5.39 -23.48
C PHE A 356 -10.47 4.72 -24.51
N SER A 357 -9.62 3.80 -24.06
CA SER A 357 -8.60 3.18 -24.91
C SER A 357 -9.12 2.08 -25.84
N GLU A 358 -10.29 1.52 -25.56
CA GLU A 358 -10.91 0.38 -26.27
C GLU A 358 -12.29 0.75 -26.85
N GLU A 359 -12.57 2.04 -27.03
CA GLU A 359 -13.80 2.52 -27.68
C GLU A 359 -13.47 3.21 -29.00
N SER A 360 -14.31 3.01 -30.01
CA SER A 360 -14.21 3.76 -31.29
C SER A 360 -15.12 4.98 -31.31
N SER A 361 -16.22 4.96 -30.56
CA SER A 361 -17.25 6.01 -30.52
C SER A 361 -18.04 5.93 -29.22
N VAL A 362 -18.58 7.05 -28.77
CA VAL A 362 -19.46 7.11 -27.59
C VAL A 362 -20.76 7.85 -27.90
N THR A 363 -21.86 7.46 -27.27
CA THR A 363 -23.15 8.15 -27.36
C THR A 363 -23.22 9.32 -26.38
N LYS A 364 -24.15 10.25 -26.58
CA LYS A 364 -24.30 11.43 -25.70
C LYS A 364 -24.54 11.03 -24.23
N GLU A 365 -25.26 9.94 -23.99
CA GLU A 365 -25.60 9.45 -22.66
C GLU A 365 -24.39 8.84 -21.93
N GLN A 366 -23.32 8.53 -22.66
CA GLN A 366 -22.08 7.97 -22.09
C GLN A 366 -21.10 9.07 -21.67
N ILE A 367 -21.24 10.27 -22.23
CA ILE A 367 -20.36 11.42 -22.00
C ILE A 367 -20.81 12.17 -20.74
N VAL A 368 -19.86 12.43 -19.84
CA VAL A 368 -20.11 13.30 -18.67
C VAL A 368 -19.68 14.75 -18.96
N ASP A 369 -18.54 14.93 -19.64
CA ASP A 369 -17.97 16.24 -19.96
C ASP A 369 -17.19 16.17 -21.30
N GLU A 370 -15.85 16.20 -21.30
CA GLU A 370 -15.04 15.95 -22.49
C GLU A 370 -14.61 14.47 -22.56
N VAL A 371 -14.59 13.89 -23.77
CA VAL A 371 -14.22 12.49 -24.00
C VAL A 371 -13.30 12.34 -25.21
N MET A 372 -12.34 11.43 -25.10
CA MET A 372 -11.46 10.98 -26.17
C MET A 372 -11.52 9.46 -26.26
N THR A 373 -11.77 8.93 -27.46
CA THR A 373 -11.78 7.48 -27.75
C THR A 373 -10.38 6.97 -28.12
N ARG A 374 -9.40 7.32 -27.29
CA ARG A 374 -7.99 6.94 -27.40
C ARG A 374 -7.31 7.00 -26.04
N ILE A 375 -6.08 6.49 -25.95
CA ILE A 375 -5.21 6.75 -24.80
C ILE A 375 -4.84 8.23 -24.72
N ILE A 376 -4.57 8.72 -23.50
CA ILE A 376 -3.96 10.04 -23.28
C ILE A 376 -2.58 10.12 -23.98
N ASN A 377 -2.26 11.26 -24.58
CA ASN A 377 -1.00 11.49 -25.28
C ASN A 377 -0.34 12.81 -24.84
N GLU A 378 0.82 13.13 -25.44
CA GLU A 378 1.63 14.30 -25.11
C GLU A 378 0.85 15.62 -25.32
N GLU A 379 0.13 15.74 -26.44
CA GLU A 379 -0.67 16.93 -26.77
C GLU A 379 -1.77 17.24 -25.74
N ASP A 380 -2.31 16.23 -25.05
CA ASP A 380 -3.29 16.46 -23.99
C ASP A 380 -2.67 17.14 -22.78
N LEU A 381 -1.41 16.80 -22.47
CA LEU A 381 -0.67 17.33 -21.34
C LEU A 381 -0.14 18.74 -21.64
N GLU A 382 0.29 19.00 -22.88
CA GLU A 382 0.72 20.31 -23.35
C GLU A 382 -0.39 21.38 -23.27
N LYS A 383 -1.65 20.97 -23.37
CA LYS A 383 -2.82 21.86 -23.28
C LYS A 383 -3.22 22.20 -21.84
N LEU A 384 -2.63 21.53 -20.85
CA LEU A 384 -2.93 21.79 -19.45
C LEU A 384 -2.21 23.04 -18.96
N ASP A 385 -2.90 23.82 -18.13
CA ASP A 385 -2.24 24.86 -17.35
C ASP A 385 -1.48 24.20 -16.19
N LEU A 386 -0.17 24.06 -16.36
CA LEU A 386 0.73 23.48 -15.38
C LEU A 386 1.28 24.53 -14.39
N SER A 387 0.96 25.82 -14.59
CA SER A 387 1.41 26.88 -13.71
C SER A 387 0.69 26.81 -12.37
N GLU A 388 1.45 26.77 -11.27
CA GLU A 388 0.90 26.78 -9.91
C GLU A 388 -0.26 25.78 -9.72
N CYS A 389 -0.03 24.48 -9.96
CA CYS A 389 -1.04 23.45 -9.67
C CYS A 389 -0.49 22.38 -8.72
N ASP A 390 -1.37 21.82 -7.89
CA ASP A 390 -1.05 20.61 -7.13
C ASP A 390 -1.45 19.39 -7.98
N ILE A 391 -0.54 18.42 -8.14
CA ILE A 391 -0.74 17.29 -9.06
C ILE A 391 -0.85 15.98 -8.28
N TYR A 392 -1.94 15.25 -8.52
CA TYR A 392 -2.19 13.92 -7.94
C TYR A 392 -2.41 12.90 -9.05
N MET A 393 -1.69 11.79 -9.01
CA MET A 393 -1.87 10.71 -9.99
C MET A 393 -1.94 9.33 -9.34
N LEU A 394 -2.77 8.48 -9.91
CA LEU A 394 -2.81 7.06 -9.56
C LEU A 394 -3.32 6.22 -10.73
N GLY A 395 -2.67 5.09 -10.99
CA GLY A 395 -3.10 4.17 -12.04
C GLY A 395 -2.10 3.04 -12.26
N PRO A 396 -2.20 2.30 -13.38
CA PRO A 396 -1.18 1.33 -13.76
C PRO A 396 0.21 1.97 -13.91
N ASN A 397 1.28 1.22 -13.61
CA ASN A 397 2.65 1.74 -13.63
C ASN A 397 3.02 2.42 -14.96
N ASN A 398 2.65 1.84 -16.10
CA ASN A 398 2.93 2.43 -17.42
C ASN A 398 2.21 3.76 -17.64
N TYR A 399 0.98 3.89 -17.15
CA TYR A 399 0.20 5.14 -17.21
C TYR A 399 0.87 6.23 -16.37
N MET A 400 1.19 5.92 -15.10
CA MET A 400 1.82 6.90 -14.20
C MET A 400 3.22 7.29 -14.69
N ARG A 401 3.98 6.32 -15.22
CA ARG A 401 5.31 6.59 -15.80
C ARG A 401 5.21 7.53 -16.99
N PHE A 402 4.30 7.26 -17.93
CA PHE A 402 4.08 8.13 -19.08
C PHE A 402 3.72 9.55 -18.64
N VAL A 403 2.65 9.71 -17.85
CA VAL A 403 2.18 11.03 -17.39
C VAL A 403 3.29 11.77 -16.64
N LYS A 404 4.00 11.11 -15.71
CA LYS A 404 5.08 11.74 -14.96
C LYS A 404 6.24 12.19 -15.84
N GLN A 405 6.64 11.37 -16.83
CA GLN A 405 7.72 11.72 -17.74
C GLN A 405 7.37 12.95 -18.59
N GLU A 406 6.16 12.99 -19.14
CA GLU A 406 5.71 14.13 -19.94
C GLU A 406 5.56 15.41 -19.10
N LEU A 407 5.00 15.32 -17.89
CA LEU A 407 4.91 16.48 -16.98
C LEU A 407 6.31 17.04 -16.66
N VAL A 408 7.30 16.17 -16.43
CA VAL A 408 8.69 16.59 -16.17
C VAL A 408 9.30 17.26 -17.39
N LYS A 409 9.06 16.75 -18.61
CA LYS A 409 9.50 17.42 -19.86
C LYS A 409 8.90 18.82 -20.01
N LEU A 410 7.66 19.01 -19.54
CA LEU A 410 6.96 20.30 -19.53
C LEU A 410 7.35 21.20 -18.36
N GLY A 411 8.35 20.82 -17.55
CA GLY A 411 8.93 21.66 -16.50
C GLY A 411 8.36 21.44 -15.08
N VAL A 412 7.50 20.44 -14.88
CA VAL A 412 7.02 20.09 -13.54
C VAL A 412 8.13 19.40 -12.74
N GLU A 413 8.44 19.92 -11.56
CA GLU A 413 9.40 19.28 -10.66
C GLU A 413 8.88 17.89 -10.20
N PRO A 414 9.70 16.82 -10.24
CA PRO A 414 9.25 15.46 -9.91
C PRO A 414 8.63 15.27 -8.52
N ASN A 415 8.97 16.12 -7.55
CA ASN A 415 8.46 16.11 -6.17
C ASN A 415 7.09 16.80 -6.04
N LYS A 416 6.66 17.60 -7.03
CA LYS A 416 5.32 18.24 -7.07
C LYS A 416 4.22 17.29 -7.53
N VAL A 417 4.59 16.15 -8.14
CA VAL A 417 3.66 15.09 -8.52
C VAL A 417 3.49 14.11 -7.37
N GLN A 418 2.36 14.22 -6.67
CA GLN A 418 1.96 13.23 -5.67
C GLN A 418 1.45 11.97 -6.36
N SER A 419 1.96 10.81 -5.95
CA SER A 419 1.57 9.52 -6.50
C SER A 419 1.65 8.42 -5.46
N GLU A 420 0.85 7.37 -5.67
CA GLU A 420 0.84 6.16 -4.84
C GLU A 420 0.74 4.94 -5.75
N PHE A 421 1.07 3.75 -5.24
CA PHE A 421 1.11 2.52 -6.02
C PHE A 421 0.19 1.44 -5.45
N PHE A 422 -0.64 0.85 -6.31
CA PHE A 422 -1.38 -0.36 -5.97
C PHE A 422 -0.49 -1.58 -6.11
N GLY A 423 0.33 -1.79 -5.09
CA GLY A 423 1.25 -2.91 -5.00
C GLY A 423 2.68 -2.47 -4.67
N PRO A 424 3.64 -3.39 -4.80
CA PRO A 424 5.04 -3.09 -4.54
C PRO A 424 5.57 -2.01 -5.49
N TYR A 425 6.15 -0.94 -4.94
CA TYR A 425 6.95 -0.02 -5.73
C TYR A 425 8.20 -0.76 -6.23
N ILE A 426 8.36 -0.82 -7.55
CA ILE A 426 9.58 -1.34 -8.17
C ILE A 426 10.38 -0.10 -8.58
N PRO A 427 11.53 0.17 -7.93
CA PRO A 427 12.38 1.31 -8.24
C PRO A 427 12.80 1.42 -9.71
#